data_AF-A0A6P2MYG5-F1
#
_entry.id   AF-A0A6P2MYG5-F1
#
_cell.length_a   1.000
_cell.length_b   1.000
_cell.length_c   1.000
_cell.angle_alpha   90.00
_cell.angle_beta   90.00
_cell.angle_gamma   90.00
#
_symmetry.space_group_name_H-M   'P 1'
#
loop_
_entity.id
_entity.type
_entity.pdbx_description
1 polymer ?
#
loop_
_entity_poly.entity_id
_entity_poly.type
_entity_poly.pdbx_seq_one_letter_code
_entity_poly.pdbx_strand_id
1 'polypeptide(L)'
;MFPIPTATPNVRTTPARIDTYADRVQADADARVQAEEAAFERASAEVEIDDVIDAMAELPAGFRAKVMNAFLDKSDRAHFTYLLGIMFEDAFAAAAEGVAKRKGY
;
A
#
# COMPACT_ATOMS: atom_id res chain seq x y z
N MET A 1 -4.09 8.99 -72.37
CA MET A 1 -2.83 9.13 -71.61
C MET A 1 -3.12 10.06 -70.44
N PHE A 2 -3.36 9.50 -69.25
CA PHE A 2 -3.76 10.26 -68.06
C PHE A 2 -2.54 10.46 -67.14
N PRO A 3 -2.31 11.65 -66.56
CA PRO A 3 -1.17 11.89 -65.70
C PRO A 3 -1.37 11.28 -64.30
N ILE A 4 -0.29 10.75 -63.74
CA ILE A 4 -0.23 10.18 -62.39
C ILE A 4 -0.07 11.32 -61.38
N PRO A 5 -0.91 11.44 -60.33
CA PRO A 5 -0.66 12.41 -59.27
C PRO A 5 0.40 11.87 -58.30
N THR A 6 1.51 12.58 -58.18
CA THR A 6 2.55 12.35 -57.18
C THR A 6 2.22 13.06 -55.87
N ALA A 7 2.36 12.29 -54.79
CA ALA A 7 2.64 12.67 -53.40
C ALA A 7 1.58 13.44 -52.58
N THR A 8 1.08 12.77 -51.54
CA THR A 8 1.23 13.30 -50.16
C THR A 8 1.28 12.13 -49.17
N PRO A 9 2.30 12.01 -48.30
CA PRO A 9 2.24 11.04 -47.20
C PRO A 9 1.14 11.50 -46.26
N ASN A 10 0.15 10.64 -46.07
CA ASN A 10 -0.94 10.85 -45.12
C ASN A 10 -0.33 10.72 -43.71
N VAL A 11 0.20 11.81 -43.16
CA VAL A 11 0.59 11.88 -41.76
C VAL A 11 -0.70 11.82 -40.97
N ARG A 12 -1.06 10.60 -40.56
CA ARG A 12 -2.03 10.36 -39.49
C ARG A 12 -1.44 10.95 -38.19
N THR A 13 -1.52 12.26 -38.02
CA THR A 13 -1.66 12.88 -36.71
C THR A 13 -3.08 12.47 -36.26
N THR A 14 -3.34 11.73 -35.18
CA THR A 14 -2.92 12.00 -33.80
C THR A 14 -3.36 10.80 -32.94
N PRO A 15 -2.50 10.23 -32.06
CA PRO A 15 -2.97 9.58 -30.84
C PRO A 15 -2.73 10.43 -29.57
N ALA A 16 -2.36 11.71 -29.68
CA ALA A 16 -2.06 12.55 -28.51
C ALA A 16 -3.23 12.78 -27.52
N ARG A 17 -4.48 12.53 -27.95
CA ARG A 17 -5.66 12.69 -27.08
C ARG A 17 -5.96 11.49 -26.18
N ILE A 18 -5.42 10.32 -26.50
CA ILE A 18 -5.58 9.12 -25.67
C ILE A 18 -4.45 9.06 -24.64
N ASP A 19 -3.22 9.40 -25.05
CA ASP A 19 -2.07 9.55 -24.13
C ASP A 19 -2.39 10.54 -23.01
N THR A 20 -2.95 11.71 -23.32
CA THR A 20 -3.27 12.72 -22.29
C THR A 20 -4.36 12.34 -21.28
N TYR A 21 -5.26 11.39 -21.62
CA TYR A 21 -6.28 10.92 -20.67
C TYR A 21 -5.71 9.78 -19.80
N ALA A 22 -4.95 8.87 -20.40
CA ALA A 22 -4.22 7.84 -19.67
C ALA A 22 -3.18 8.46 -18.72
N ASP A 23 -2.43 9.46 -19.17
CA ASP A 23 -1.45 10.20 -18.37
C ASP A 23 -2.11 10.95 -17.21
N ARG A 24 -3.32 11.48 -17.39
CA ARG A 24 -4.08 12.14 -16.31
C ARG A 24 -4.62 11.15 -15.29
N VAL A 25 -5.19 10.04 -15.75
CA VAL A 25 -5.67 8.98 -14.85
C VAL A 25 -4.52 8.37 -14.07
N GLN A 26 -3.36 8.20 -14.71
CA GLN A 26 -2.14 7.73 -14.06
C GLN A 26 -1.63 8.78 -13.06
N ALA A 27 -1.59 10.07 -13.41
CA ALA A 27 -1.19 11.12 -12.50
C ALA A 27 -2.12 11.26 -11.29
N ASP A 28 -3.44 11.10 -11.48
CA ASP A 28 -4.42 11.09 -10.38
C ASP A 28 -4.25 9.84 -9.50
N ALA A 29 -3.96 8.68 -10.09
CA ALA A 29 -3.66 7.45 -9.33
C ALA A 29 -2.35 7.60 -8.53
N ASP A 30 -1.29 8.11 -9.16
CA ASP A 30 0.01 8.33 -8.52
C ASP A 30 -0.09 9.39 -7.41
N ALA A 31 -0.88 10.45 -7.62
CA ALA A 31 -1.14 11.48 -6.60
C ALA A 31 -1.93 10.92 -5.40
N ARG A 32 -2.87 10.00 -5.65
CA ARG A 32 -3.60 9.30 -4.59
C ARG A 32 -2.70 8.36 -3.80
N VAL A 33 -1.83 7.61 -4.47
CA VAL A 33 -0.84 6.73 -3.81
C VAL A 33 0.11 7.55 -2.94
N GLN A 34 0.62 8.69 -3.44
CA GLN A 34 1.47 9.58 -2.65
C GLN A 34 0.71 10.21 -1.46
N ALA A 35 -0.56 10.54 -1.64
CA ALA A 35 -1.39 11.04 -0.55
C ALA A 35 -1.64 9.97 0.52
N GLU A 36 -1.92 8.73 0.11
CA GLU A 36 -2.09 7.57 1.00
C GLU A 36 -0.79 7.23 1.75
N GLU A 37 0.37 7.28 1.09
CA GLU A 37 1.68 7.09 1.74
C GLU A 37 1.97 8.21 2.75
N ALA A 38 1.74 9.47 2.40
CA ALA A 38 1.95 10.59 3.31
C ALA A 38 0.96 10.58 4.49
N ALA A 39 -0.27 10.14 4.25
CA ALA A 39 -1.29 9.90 5.27
C ALA A 39 -0.84 8.80 6.23
N PHE A 40 -0.35 7.68 5.70
CA PHE A 40 0.18 6.58 6.47
C PHE A 40 1.41 6.99 7.29
N GLU A 41 2.33 7.78 6.73
CA GLU A 41 3.52 8.27 7.44
C GLU A 41 3.14 9.20 8.61
N ARG A 42 2.19 10.12 8.38
CA ARG A 42 1.66 10.99 9.44
C ARG A 42 0.91 10.22 10.51
N ALA A 43 0.06 9.27 10.11
CA ALA A 43 -0.65 8.43 11.05
C ALA A 43 0.31 7.57 11.87
N SER A 44 1.33 6.99 11.23
CA SER A 44 2.40 6.20 11.86
C SER A 44 3.17 6.99 12.92
N ALA A 45 3.39 8.30 12.70
CA ALA A 45 4.03 9.17 13.68
C ALA A 45 3.16 9.44 14.93
N GLU A 46 1.86 9.17 14.84
CA GLU A 46 0.87 9.41 15.89
C GLU A 46 0.34 8.10 16.52
N VAL A 47 0.78 6.93 16.04
CA VAL A 47 0.41 5.63 16.62
C VAL A 47 1.01 5.52 18.02
N GLU A 48 0.15 5.29 19.01
CA GLU A 48 0.59 4.96 20.37
C GLU A 48 0.71 3.45 20.56
N ILE A 49 1.48 3.02 21.57
CA ILE A 49 1.68 1.59 21.83
C ILE A 49 0.37 0.88 22.23
N ASP A 50 -0.56 1.61 22.85
CA ASP A 50 -1.88 1.09 23.21
C ASP A 50 -2.71 0.77 21.95
N ASP A 51 -2.65 1.61 20.90
CA ASP A 51 -3.30 1.31 19.61
C ASP A 51 -2.71 0.03 18.98
N VAL A 52 -1.40 -0.17 19.09
CA VAL A 52 -0.74 -1.38 18.58
C VAL A 52 -1.18 -2.61 19.39
N ILE A 53 -1.24 -2.52 20.72
CA ILE A 53 -1.69 -3.63 21.57
C ILE A 53 -3.14 -4.01 21.27
N ASP A 54 -4.01 -3.01 21.09
CA ASP A 54 -5.41 -3.24 20.70
C ASP A 54 -5.49 -3.90 19.32
N ALA A 55 -4.73 -3.42 18.34
CA ALA A 55 -4.64 -4.04 17.01
C ALA A 55 -4.12 -5.48 17.07
N MET A 56 -3.14 -5.78 17.94
CA MET A 56 -2.66 -7.15 18.17
C MET A 56 -3.78 -8.05 18.70
N ALA A 57 -4.70 -7.52 19.52
CA ALA A 57 -5.83 -8.26 20.04
C ALA A 57 -6.90 -8.55 18.97
N GLU A 58 -6.96 -7.76 17.91
CA GLU A 58 -7.84 -7.97 16.76
C GLU A 58 -7.27 -8.95 15.73
N LEU A 59 -5.96 -9.23 15.77
CA LEU A 59 -5.33 -10.18 14.87
C LEU A 59 -5.95 -11.59 14.94
N PRO A 60 -5.89 -12.36 13.82
CA PRO A 60 -6.47 -13.69 13.74
C PRO A 60 -6.04 -14.57 14.91
N ALA A 61 -7.01 -15.23 15.56
CA ALA A 61 -6.75 -16.08 16.72
C ALA A 61 -5.71 -17.18 16.43
N GLY A 62 -5.70 -17.72 15.21
CA GLY A 62 -4.72 -18.72 14.78
C GLY A 62 -3.29 -18.17 14.73
N PHE A 63 -3.10 -16.89 14.44
CA PHE A 63 -1.79 -16.27 14.42
C PHE A 63 -1.28 -15.99 15.85
N ARG A 64 -2.15 -15.46 16.72
CA ARG A 64 -1.83 -15.31 18.16
C ARG A 64 -1.48 -16.64 18.82
N ALA A 65 -2.19 -17.70 18.48
CA ALA A 65 -1.88 -19.05 18.97
C ALA A 65 -0.51 -19.54 18.47
N LYS A 66 -0.12 -19.25 17.22
CA LYS A 66 1.22 -19.59 16.70
C LYS A 66 2.32 -18.87 17.46
N VAL A 67 2.17 -17.57 17.71
CA VAL A 67 3.13 -16.81 18.53
C VAL A 67 3.24 -17.40 19.93
N MET A 68 2.11 -17.72 20.56
CA MET A 68 2.10 -18.30 21.91
C MET A 68 2.74 -19.70 21.93
N ASN A 69 2.46 -20.54 20.94
CA ASN A 69 3.08 -21.85 20.82
C ASN A 69 4.60 -21.73 20.63
N ALA A 70 5.07 -20.78 19.83
CA ALA A 70 6.49 -20.52 19.66
C ALA A 70 7.15 -20.00 20.95
N PHE A 71 6.44 -19.21 21.76
CA PHE A 71 6.93 -18.79 23.08
C PHE A 71 7.09 -19.97 24.05
N LEU A 72 6.13 -20.90 24.02
CA LEU A 72 6.15 -22.09 24.88
C LEU A 72 7.22 -23.09 24.44
N ASP A 73 7.59 -23.10 23.16
CA ASP A 73 8.72 -23.86 22.64
C ASP A 73 10.05 -23.20 23.04
N LYS A 74 10.59 -23.65 24.17
CA LYS A 74 11.87 -23.14 24.72
C LYS A 74 13.09 -23.49 23.87
N SER A 75 12.95 -24.36 22.87
CA SER A 75 14.06 -24.77 22.02
C SER A 75 14.35 -23.78 20.89
N ASP A 76 13.38 -22.95 20.50
CA ASP A 76 13.50 -22.04 19.36
C ASP A 76 13.02 -20.61 19.69
N ARG A 77 13.82 -19.94 20.51
CA ARG A 77 13.59 -18.53 20.87
C ARG A 77 13.74 -17.56 19.69
N ALA A 78 14.51 -17.94 18.67
CA ALA A 78 14.68 -17.13 17.47
C ALA A 78 13.37 -17.10 16.65
N HIS A 79 12.73 -18.26 16.49
CA HIS A 79 11.45 -18.35 15.81
C HIS A 79 10.34 -17.58 16.53
N PHE A 80 10.28 -17.65 17.87
CA PHE A 80 9.38 -16.81 18.65
C PHE A 80 9.60 -15.32 18.39
N THR A 81 10.85 -14.86 18.44
CA THR A 81 11.19 -13.44 18.25
C THR A 81 10.84 -12.96 16.84
N TYR A 82 11.06 -13.81 15.83
CA TYR A 82 10.66 -13.55 14.45
C TYR A 82 9.14 -13.38 14.32
N LEU A 83 8.35 -14.31 14.87
CA LEU A 83 6.89 -14.22 14.83
C LEU A 83 6.35 -13.02 15.61
N LEU A 84 6.99 -12.68 16.73
CA LEU A 84 6.65 -11.48 17.50
C LEU A 84 6.90 -10.20 16.70
N GLY A 85 8.02 -10.14 15.96
CA GLY A 85 8.33 -9.01 15.07
C GLY A 85 7.26 -8.81 14.00
N ILE A 86 6.89 -9.89 13.28
CA ILE A 86 5.82 -9.83 12.27
C ILE A 86 4.50 -9.37 12.88
N MET A 87 4.13 -9.93 14.04
CA MET A 87 2.89 -9.55 14.70
C MET A 87 2.85 -8.08 15.06
N PHE A 88 3.98 -7.52 15.48
CA PHE A 88 4.08 -6.11 15.84
C PHE A 88 4.01 -5.21 14.59
N GLU A 89 4.67 -5.58 13.50
CA GLU A 89 4.61 -4.85 12.22
C GLU A 89 3.19 -4.82 11.65
N ASP A 90 2.51 -5.97 11.62
CA ASP A 90 1.12 -6.08 11.15
C ASP A 90 0.17 -5.25 12.03
N ALA A 91 0.33 -5.33 13.35
CA ALA A 91 -0.50 -4.57 14.27
C ALA A 91 -0.23 -3.05 14.20
N PHE A 92 1.03 -2.65 14.00
CA PHE A 92 1.39 -1.25 13.80
C PHE A 92 0.75 -0.70 12.51
N ALA A 93 0.81 -1.44 11.40
CA ALA A 93 0.18 -1.03 10.16
C ALA A 93 -1.34 -0.89 10.30
N ALA A 94 -1.99 -1.85 10.98
CA ALA A 94 -3.42 -1.78 11.28
C ALA A 94 -3.79 -0.60 12.19
N ALA A 95 -2.96 -0.32 13.20
CA ALA A 95 -3.13 0.83 14.09
C ALA A 95 -2.96 2.16 13.32
N ALA A 96 -1.95 2.27 12.47
CA ALA A 96 -1.73 3.45 11.62
C ALA A 96 -2.91 3.67 10.66
N GLU A 97 -3.45 2.62 10.05
CA GLU A 97 -4.66 2.72 9.22
C GLU A 97 -5.88 3.16 10.04
N GLY A 98 -6.02 2.66 11.28
CA GLY A 98 -7.06 3.08 12.22
C GLY A 98 -6.96 4.56 12.58
N VAL A 99 -5.76 5.06 12.89
CA VAL A 99 -5.49 6.47 13.16
C VAL A 99 -5.78 7.33 11.92
N ALA A 100 -5.35 6.90 10.74
CA ALA A 100 -5.60 7.61 9.49
C ALA A 100 -7.10 7.77 9.22
N LYS A 101 -7.87 6.68 9.36
CA LYS A 101 -9.34 6.70 9.21
C LYS A 101 -10.02 7.62 10.23
N ARG A 102 -9.57 7.63 11.49
CA ARG A 102 -10.14 8.49 12.54
C ARG A 102 -9.88 9.97 12.30
N LYS A 103 -8.72 10.31 11.74
CA LYS A 103 -8.30 11.71 11.48
C LYS A 103 -8.67 12.22 10.08
N GLY A 104 -9.16 11.34 9.21
CA GLY A 104 -9.60 11.69 7.86
C GLY A 104 -8.44 12.04 6.93
N TYR A 105 -7.30 11.37 7.11
CA TYR A 105 -6.20 11.41 6.15
C TYR A 105 -6.52 10.59 4.90
#